data_AF-A0A969J521-F1
#
_entry.id   AF-A0A969J521-F1
#
_cell.length_a   1.000
_cell.length_b   1.000
_cell.length_c   1.000
_cell.angle_alpha   90.00
_cell.angle_beta   90.00
_cell.angle_gamma   90.00
#
_symmetry.space_group_name_H-M   'P 1'
#
loop_
_entity.id
_entity.type
_entity.pdbx_description
1 polymer ?
#
loop_
_entity_poly.entity_id
_entity_poly.type
_entity_poly.pdbx_seq_one_letter_code
_entity_poly.pdbx_strand_id
1 'polypeptide(L)'
;SPSPHPPIPSSLPASQIREIERSVNLTVNPLTNPEGGVRGGLVVLEDISREKRMKATMYRYMTPGVAERVMALGEDSLMVGERKEVSILFSDIRSYTSLTEKMEAADVVSLLNNYFETMVEAVFNFEGTLDKFIGDALMAVFGAPLPLDENHAWMAVQSALDMRRRLTEFNEKRQAIAQPQIRIGIGISSGEVVSGNIGSQKRMDYTVIGDGVDISSRLEGITKEYGCDIILSEFTYNFCREKIQVRELDRVRVKGKTKPIRIYELIDDRRHSLDPITQDFLELYQAGRDAYISRHFRQAIQHFETAHRLKKHDRAIAIYIDRANHYLLNPPPHDWDGVYTMTTK
;
A
#
# COMPACT_ATOMS: atom_id res chain seq x y z
N SER A 1 52.73 -25.69 -59.55
CA SER A 1 52.33 -25.83 -58.14
C SER A 1 51.17 -24.89 -57.87
N PRO A 2 50.00 -25.37 -57.40
CA PRO A 2 48.86 -24.51 -57.15
C PRO A 2 49.13 -23.64 -55.92
N SER A 3 48.77 -22.36 -56.02
CA SER A 3 48.84 -21.41 -54.90
C SER A 3 47.77 -21.78 -53.86
N PRO A 4 48.08 -21.86 -52.56
CA PRO A 4 47.09 -22.23 -51.56
C PRO A 4 46.09 -21.08 -51.40
N HIS A 5 44.80 -21.41 -51.41
CA HIS A 5 43.74 -20.49 -51.01
C HIS A 5 44.01 -19.97 -49.59
N PRO A 6 43.71 -18.68 -49.30
CA PRO A 6 43.80 -18.19 -47.94
C PRO A 6 42.82 -18.98 -47.05
N PRO A 7 43.22 -19.31 -45.81
CA PRO A 7 42.36 -20.06 -44.91
C PRO A 7 41.05 -19.29 -44.68
N ILE A 8 39.94 -20.01 -44.75
CA ILE A 8 38.62 -19.53 -44.32
C ILE A 8 38.79 -19.01 -42.87
N PRO A 9 38.34 -17.79 -42.53
CA PRO A 9 38.49 -17.30 -41.17
C PRO A 9 37.88 -18.30 -40.20
N SER A 10 38.68 -18.79 -39.26
CA SER A 10 38.20 -19.64 -38.17
C SER A 10 37.03 -18.95 -37.49
N SER A 11 35.89 -19.64 -37.40
CA SER A 11 34.71 -19.17 -36.69
C SER A 11 35.10 -18.58 -35.33
N LEU A 12 34.57 -17.41 -35.00
CA LEU A 12 34.86 -16.74 -33.72
C LEU A 12 34.64 -17.71 -32.56
N PRO A 13 35.56 -17.79 -31.57
CA PRO A 13 35.37 -18.60 -30.39
C PRO A 13 34.07 -18.22 -29.68
N ALA A 14 33.31 -19.18 -29.15
CA ALA A 14 32.05 -18.92 -28.45
C ALA A 14 32.20 -17.89 -27.29
N SER A 15 33.39 -17.81 -26.69
CA SER A 15 33.73 -16.81 -25.67
C SER A 15 33.81 -15.36 -26.17
N GLN A 16 33.87 -15.15 -27.49
CA GLN A 16 33.85 -13.85 -28.16
C GLN A 16 32.46 -13.55 -28.79
N ILE A 17 31.54 -14.51 -28.76
CA ILE A 17 30.18 -14.34 -29.25
C ILE A 17 29.33 -13.84 -28.09
N ARG A 18 28.84 -12.60 -28.21
CA ARG A 18 27.87 -12.05 -27.27
C ARG A 18 26.49 -12.22 -27.90
N GLU A 19 25.70 -13.16 -27.39
CA GLU A 19 24.30 -13.27 -27.78
C GLU A 19 23.57 -11.99 -27.34
N ILE A 20 22.90 -11.36 -28.30
CA ILE A 20 22.06 -10.19 -28.06
C ILE A 20 20.63 -10.60 -28.36
N GLU A 21 19.83 -10.73 -27.31
CA GLU A 21 18.41 -10.97 -27.47
C GLU A 21 17.72 -9.69 -28.00
N ARG A 22 17.05 -9.81 -29.15
CA ARG A 22 16.26 -8.74 -29.77
C ARG A 22 14.84 -9.21 -30.00
N SER A 23 13.88 -8.36 -29.67
CA SER A 23 12.47 -8.53 -30.02
C SER A 23 12.13 -7.54 -31.13
N VAL A 24 11.50 -8.03 -32.20
CA VAL A 24 11.25 -7.23 -33.40
C VAL A 24 9.80 -7.43 -33.85
N ASN A 25 9.11 -6.34 -34.16
CA ASN A 25 7.86 -6.39 -34.92
C ASN A 25 8.18 -6.41 -36.42
N LEU A 26 7.60 -7.38 -37.13
CA LEU A 26 7.76 -7.56 -38.57
C LEU A 26 6.44 -7.19 -39.26
N THR A 27 6.46 -6.20 -40.15
CA THR A 27 5.33 -5.88 -41.03
C THR A 27 5.73 -6.11 -42.48
N VAL A 28 4.90 -6.85 -43.22
CA VAL A 28 5.13 -7.17 -44.64
C VAL A 28 3.95 -6.66 -45.46
N ASN A 29 4.18 -5.66 -46.31
CA ASN A 29 3.17 -5.06 -47.17
C ASN A 29 3.49 -5.33 -48.65
N PRO A 30 2.58 -5.93 -49.44
CA PRO A 30 2.78 -6.08 -50.87
C PRO A 30 2.68 -4.72 -51.57
N LEU A 31 3.61 -4.43 -52.46
CA LEU A 31 3.57 -3.26 -53.33
C LEU A 31 2.85 -3.66 -54.61
N THR A 32 1.64 -3.14 -54.82
CA THR A 32 0.81 -3.45 -56.00
C THR A 32 0.87 -2.31 -57.03
N ASN A 33 0.69 -2.65 -58.30
CA ASN A 33 0.41 -1.65 -59.34
C ASN A 33 -1.10 -1.27 -59.33
N PRO A 34 -1.52 -0.21 -60.05
CA PRO A 34 -2.91 0.23 -60.09
C PRO A 34 -3.90 -0.83 -60.62
N GLU A 35 -3.41 -1.83 -61.34
CA GLU A 35 -4.18 -2.96 -61.89
C GLU A 35 -4.30 -4.15 -60.90
N GLY A 36 -3.68 -4.07 -59.71
CA GLY A 36 -3.76 -5.09 -58.65
C GLY A 36 -2.65 -6.15 -58.65
N GLY A 37 -1.69 -6.09 -59.58
CA GLY A 37 -0.55 -7.00 -59.65
C GLY A 37 0.56 -6.64 -58.65
N VAL A 38 1.06 -7.62 -57.89
CA VAL A 38 2.17 -7.46 -56.92
C VAL A 38 3.50 -7.30 -57.66
N ARG A 39 4.24 -6.23 -57.38
CA ARG A 39 5.56 -5.93 -57.98
C ARG A 39 6.72 -5.94 -56.99
N GLY A 40 6.43 -6.01 -55.69
CA GLY A 40 7.45 -6.09 -54.64
C GLY A 40 6.82 -6.28 -53.26
N GLY A 41 7.67 -6.36 -52.24
CA GLY A 41 7.25 -6.40 -50.84
C GLY A 41 8.05 -5.37 -50.04
N LEU A 42 7.35 -4.55 -49.26
CA LEU A 42 7.94 -3.71 -48.23
C LEU A 42 8.01 -4.54 -46.94
N VAL A 43 9.21 -4.73 -46.42
CA VAL A 43 9.45 -5.36 -45.13
C VAL A 43 9.92 -4.28 -44.16
N VAL A 44 9.17 -4.09 -43.07
CA VAL A 44 9.54 -3.18 -41.98
C VAL A 44 9.86 -4.02 -40.75
N LEU A 45 11.02 -3.75 -40.16
CA LEU A 45 11.50 -4.37 -38.92
C LEU A 45 11.64 -3.27 -37.87
N GLU A 46 10.90 -3.37 -36.77
CA GLU A 46 10.94 -2.41 -35.67
C GLU A 46 11.47 -3.08 -34.40
N ASP A 47 12.60 -2.59 -33.85
CA ASP A 47 13.18 -3.12 -32.61
C ASP A 47 12.36 -2.66 -31.39
N ILE A 48 11.61 -3.60 -30.82
CA ILE A 48 10.76 -3.41 -29.63
C ILE A 48 11.42 -3.93 -28.35
N SER A 49 12.71 -4.26 -28.36
CA SER A 49 13.40 -4.86 -27.22
C SER A 49 13.37 -3.97 -25.97
N ARG A 50 13.47 -2.64 -26.15
CA ARG A 50 13.42 -1.68 -25.04
C ARG A 50 12.02 -1.59 -24.45
N GLU A 51 11.01 -1.40 -25.30
CA GLU A 51 9.62 -1.32 -24.90
C GLU A 51 9.17 -2.60 -24.17
N LYS A 52 9.52 -3.78 -24.70
CA LYS A 52 9.21 -5.07 -24.08
C LYS A 52 9.84 -5.23 -22.69
N ARG A 53 11.10 -4.81 -22.52
CA ARG A 53 11.78 -4.84 -21.19
C ARG A 53 11.14 -3.86 -20.21
N MET A 54 10.76 -2.67 -20.69
CA MET A 54 10.08 -1.66 -19.86
C MET A 54 8.70 -2.16 -19.41
N LYS A 55 7.91 -2.70 -20.34
CA LYS A 55 6.60 -3.31 -20.09
C LYS A 55 6.69 -4.45 -19.07
N ALA A 56 7.66 -5.36 -19.26
CA ALA A 56 7.90 -6.46 -18.32
C ALA A 56 8.32 -5.99 -16.92
N THR A 57 9.02 -4.86 -16.83
CA THR A 57 9.40 -4.24 -15.54
C THR A 57 8.19 -3.61 -14.88
N MET A 58 7.39 -2.82 -15.62
CA MET A 58 6.18 -2.18 -15.10
C MET A 58 5.15 -3.18 -14.58
N TYR A 59 4.96 -4.30 -15.28
CA TYR A 59 4.05 -5.37 -14.85
C TYR A 59 4.36 -5.98 -13.47
N ARG A 60 5.55 -5.75 -12.92
CA ARG A 60 5.91 -6.16 -11.56
C ARG A 60 5.35 -5.21 -10.49
N TYR A 61 5.03 -3.98 -10.87
CA TYR A 61 4.63 -2.90 -9.97
C TYR A 61 3.17 -2.48 -10.17
N MET A 62 2.55 -2.79 -11.30
CA MET A 62 1.18 -2.38 -11.62
C MET A 62 0.47 -3.40 -12.51
N THR A 63 -0.86 -3.26 -12.62
CA THR A 63 -1.66 -4.11 -13.49
C THR A 63 -1.31 -3.90 -14.97
N PRO A 64 -1.56 -4.90 -15.84
CA PRO A 64 -1.31 -4.76 -17.28
C PRO A 64 -1.97 -3.51 -17.90
N GLY A 65 -3.21 -3.21 -17.51
CA GLY A 65 -3.93 -2.03 -18.01
C GLY A 65 -3.31 -0.71 -17.56
N VAL A 66 -2.84 -0.60 -16.32
CA VAL A 66 -2.14 0.60 -15.84
C VAL A 66 -0.81 0.76 -16.58
N ALA A 67 -0.04 -0.31 -16.73
CA ALA A 67 1.23 -0.27 -17.45
C ALA A 67 1.07 0.11 -18.93
N GLU A 68 0.04 -0.40 -19.62
CA GLU A 68 -0.22 -0.02 -21.02
C GLU A 68 -0.59 1.46 -21.16
N ARG A 69 -1.43 1.98 -20.26
CA ARG A 69 -1.78 3.42 -20.23
C ARG A 69 -0.57 4.29 -19.92
N VAL A 70 0.30 3.86 -19.01
CA VAL A 70 1.56 4.55 -18.69
C VAL A 70 2.49 4.59 -19.90
N MET A 71 2.67 3.46 -20.59
CA MET A 71 3.49 3.39 -21.80
C MET A 71 2.94 4.28 -22.92
N ALA A 72 1.61 4.42 -23.03
CA ALA A 72 0.96 5.28 -24.02
C ALA A 72 1.18 6.79 -23.79
N LEU A 73 1.45 7.22 -22.55
CA LEU A 73 1.77 8.62 -22.22
C LEU A 73 3.21 9.02 -22.62
N GLY A 74 4.05 8.05 -22.99
CA GLY A 74 5.46 8.25 -23.36
C GLY A 74 6.40 8.24 -22.14
N GLU A 75 7.64 7.79 -22.34
CA GLU A 75 8.61 7.61 -21.25
C GLU A 75 8.91 8.89 -20.46
N ASP A 76 8.81 10.06 -21.10
CA ASP A 76 9.08 11.35 -20.48
C ASP A 76 8.05 11.74 -19.40
N SER A 77 6.82 11.21 -19.47
CA SER A 77 5.77 11.53 -18.48
C SER A 77 6.06 10.96 -17.09
N LEU A 78 6.89 9.93 -16.99
CA LEU A 78 7.34 9.34 -15.72
C LEU A 78 8.60 10.02 -15.15
N MET A 79 9.31 10.77 -16.00
CA MET A 79 10.59 11.40 -15.65
C MET A 79 10.41 12.76 -14.97
N VAL A 80 9.30 13.45 -15.25
CA VAL A 80 8.99 14.74 -14.61
C VAL A 80 8.23 14.48 -13.31
N GLY A 81 8.74 15.03 -12.21
CA GLY A 81 8.05 14.99 -10.92
C GLY A 81 6.75 15.78 -10.99
N GLU A 82 5.62 15.09 -11.01
CA GLU A 82 4.28 15.70 -11.06
C GLU A 82 3.64 15.70 -9.67
N ARG A 83 2.97 16.81 -9.33
CA ARG A 83 2.13 16.84 -8.12
C ARG A 83 0.82 16.12 -8.38
N LYS A 84 0.49 15.16 -7.53
CA LYS A 84 -0.73 14.36 -7.61
C LYS A 84 -1.36 14.21 -6.24
N GLU A 85 -2.68 14.33 -6.18
CA GLU A 85 -3.47 13.92 -5.02
C GLU A 85 -3.60 12.39 -5.06
N VAL A 86 -3.09 11.71 -4.03
CA VAL A 86 -3.06 10.24 -3.97
C VAL A 86 -3.54 9.73 -2.63
N SER A 87 -3.76 8.42 -2.55
CA SER A 87 -3.80 7.70 -1.28
C SER A 87 -2.66 6.71 -1.19
N ILE A 88 -2.00 6.68 -0.03
CA ILE A 88 -0.86 5.82 0.23
C ILE A 88 -1.23 4.83 1.31
N LEU A 89 -0.99 3.56 1.03
CA LEU A 89 -1.19 2.44 1.94
C LEU A 89 0.17 1.87 2.31
N PHE A 90 0.46 1.80 3.61
CA PHE A 90 1.53 0.98 4.16
C PHE A 90 0.93 -0.21 4.87
N SER A 91 1.48 -1.41 4.64
CA SER A 91 1.13 -2.62 5.39
C SER A 91 2.39 -3.29 5.89
N ASP A 92 2.41 -3.72 7.16
CA ASP A 92 3.55 -4.38 7.81
C ASP A 92 3.11 -5.57 8.67
N ILE A 93 3.95 -6.60 8.78
CA ILE A 93 3.66 -7.79 9.59
C ILE A 93 3.92 -7.50 11.07
N ARG A 94 2.94 -7.81 11.91
CA ARG A 94 3.06 -7.66 13.36
C ARG A 94 3.95 -8.72 13.96
N SER A 95 4.91 -8.23 14.74
CA SER A 95 5.87 -9.06 15.47
C SER A 95 6.68 -9.95 14.52
N TYR A 96 6.98 -9.47 13.30
CA TYR A 96 7.71 -10.22 12.28
C TYR A 96 9.03 -10.79 12.78
N THR A 97 9.86 -9.99 13.46
CA THR A 97 11.12 -10.49 14.03
C THR A 97 10.90 -11.70 14.94
N SER A 98 9.90 -11.64 15.84
CA SER A 98 9.56 -12.76 16.73
C SER A 98 8.95 -13.95 15.98
N LEU A 99 8.23 -13.69 14.88
CA LEU A 99 7.65 -14.72 14.01
C LEU A 99 8.76 -15.51 13.30
N THR A 100 9.80 -14.83 12.80
CA THR A 100 10.83 -15.43 11.95
C THR A 100 12.09 -15.85 12.68
N GLU A 101 12.30 -15.44 13.93
CA GLU A 101 13.52 -15.73 14.71
C GLU A 101 13.85 -17.24 14.79
N LYS A 102 12.83 -18.10 14.74
CA LYS A 102 12.97 -19.56 14.83
C LYS A 102 12.84 -20.28 13.48
N MET A 103 12.71 -19.53 12.39
CA MET A 103 12.53 -20.08 11.04
C MET A 103 13.86 -20.15 10.31
N GLU A 104 14.03 -21.18 9.48
CA GLU A 104 15.15 -21.24 8.53
C GLU A 104 14.99 -20.15 7.45
N ALA A 105 16.10 -19.63 6.94
CA ALA A 105 16.08 -18.53 5.98
C ALA A 105 15.25 -18.85 4.72
N ALA A 106 15.28 -20.09 4.24
CA ALA A 106 14.48 -20.53 3.10
C ALA A 106 12.97 -20.48 3.39
N ASP A 107 12.56 -20.84 4.62
CA ASP A 107 11.16 -20.81 5.04
C ASP A 107 10.66 -19.36 5.20
N VAL A 108 11.53 -18.46 5.68
CA VAL A 108 11.22 -17.02 5.76
C VAL A 108 10.97 -16.44 4.38
N VAL A 109 11.83 -16.76 3.41
CA VAL A 109 11.66 -16.30 2.01
C VAL A 109 10.38 -16.87 1.40
N SER A 110 10.10 -18.15 1.60
CA SER A 110 8.86 -18.79 1.12
C SER A 110 7.63 -18.14 1.74
N LEU A 111 7.66 -17.88 3.05
CA LEU A 111 6.58 -17.19 3.76
C LEU A 111 6.33 -15.80 3.17
N LEU A 112 7.39 -14.99 3.03
CA LEU A 112 7.26 -13.63 2.51
C LEU A 112 6.74 -13.61 1.07
N ASN A 113 7.23 -14.49 0.20
CA ASN A 113 6.77 -14.54 -1.19
C ASN A 113 5.27 -14.88 -1.27
N ASN A 114 4.82 -15.91 -0.54
CA ASN A 114 3.40 -16.29 -0.52
C ASN A 114 2.50 -15.20 0.11
N TYR A 115 3.00 -14.54 1.16
CA TYR A 115 2.31 -13.42 1.79
C TYR A 115 2.19 -12.22 0.82
N PHE A 116 3.31 -11.81 0.22
CA PHE A 116 3.34 -10.68 -0.70
C PHE A 116 2.52 -10.93 -1.96
N GLU A 117 2.53 -12.14 -2.52
CA GLU A 117 1.65 -12.50 -3.63
C GLU A 117 0.18 -12.22 -3.28
N THR A 118 -0.25 -12.68 -2.11
CA THR A 118 -1.62 -12.49 -1.61
C THR A 118 -1.96 -11.00 -1.40
N MET A 119 -1.05 -10.21 -0.82
CA MET A 119 -1.30 -8.80 -0.53
C MET A 119 -1.21 -7.91 -1.78
N VAL A 120 -0.30 -8.20 -2.70
CA VAL A 120 -0.14 -7.46 -3.96
C VAL A 120 -1.36 -7.66 -4.86
N GLU A 121 -1.95 -8.86 -4.89
CA GLU A 121 -3.23 -9.07 -5.57
C GLU A 121 -4.32 -8.15 -5.02
N ALA A 122 -4.38 -7.95 -3.70
CA ALA A 122 -5.33 -7.04 -3.07
C ALA A 122 -5.08 -5.58 -3.48
N VAL A 123 -3.83 -5.16 -3.72
CA VAL A 123 -3.51 -3.83 -4.25
C VAL A 123 -4.01 -3.70 -5.70
N PHE A 124 -3.67 -4.67 -6.53
CA PHE A 124 -3.92 -4.65 -7.97
C PHE A 124 -5.40 -4.75 -8.33
N ASN A 125 -6.19 -5.49 -7.55
CA ASN A 125 -7.65 -5.60 -7.76
C ASN A 125 -8.39 -4.25 -7.64
N PHE A 126 -7.79 -3.27 -6.98
CA PHE A 126 -8.35 -1.93 -6.79
C PHE A 126 -7.47 -0.84 -7.44
N GLU A 127 -6.81 -1.18 -8.55
CA GLU A 127 -6.01 -0.25 -9.36
C GLU A 127 -4.86 0.44 -8.61
N GLY A 128 -4.43 -0.11 -7.48
CA GLY A 128 -3.24 0.35 -6.79
C GLY A 128 -1.97 0.00 -7.55
N THR A 129 -0.96 0.84 -7.39
CA THR A 129 0.41 0.60 -7.86
C THR A 129 1.28 0.24 -6.67
N LEU A 130 1.97 -0.90 -6.75
CA LEU A 130 2.98 -1.28 -5.78
C LEU A 130 4.20 -0.38 -5.98
N ASP A 131 4.56 0.40 -4.97
CA ASP A 131 5.71 1.29 -5.01
C ASP A 131 7.00 0.51 -4.67
N LYS A 132 7.05 -0.08 -3.47
CA LYS A 132 8.17 -0.95 -3.06
C LYS A 132 7.82 -1.86 -1.89
N PHE A 133 8.67 -2.88 -1.70
CA PHE A 133 8.78 -3.63 -0.45
C PHE A 133 9.83 -2.99 0.45
N ILE A 134 9.60 -3.02 1.77
CA ILE A 134 10.49 -2.49 2.80
C ILE A 134 10.61 -3.55 3.90
N GLY A 135 11.52 -4.52 3.71
CA GLY A 135 11.57 -5.69 4.59
C GLY A 135 10.31 -6.56 4.40
N ASP A 136 9.54 -6.74 5.47
CA ASP A 136 8.23 -7.40 5.51
C ASP A 136 7.05 -6.45 5.25
N ALA A 137 7.31 -5.16 5.12
CA ALA A 137 6.31 -4.17 4.76
C ALA A 137 6.17 -3.98 3.23
N LEU A 138 5.01 -3.52 2.81
CA LEU A 138 4.76 -3.04 1.45
C LEU A 138 4.19 -1.61 1.49
N MET A 139 4.52 -0.85 0.45
CA MET A 139 3.98 0.46 0.17
C MET A 139 3.24 0.43 -1.17
N ALA A 140 2.00 0.86 -1.17
CA ALA A 140 1.17 1.00 -2.37
C ALA A 140 0.60 2.41 -2.49
N VAL A 141 0.38 2.83 -3.74
CA VAL A 141 -0.12 4.16 -4.09
C VAL A 141 -1.34 4.02 -5.00
N PHE A 142 -2.37 4.79 -4.70
CA PHE A 142 -3.61 4.87 -5.47
C PHE A 142 -3.72 6.29 -6.01
N GLY A 143 -3.94 6.43 -7.33
CA GLY A 143 -3.94 7.74 -8.02
C GLY A 143 -2.59 8.16 -8.61
N ALA A 144 -1.58 7.27 -8.59
CA ALA A 144 -0.35 7.41 -9.35
C ALA A 144 0.13 6.03 -9.85
N PRO A 145 0.83 5.94 -11.00
CA PRO A 145 1.21 7.03 -11.92
C PRO A 145 0.03 7.65 -12.66
N LEU A 146 -1.08 6.92 -12.77
CA LEU A 146 -2.29 7.40 -13.41
C LEU A 146 -3.26 7.94 -12.37
N PRO A 147 -3.93 9.07 -12.65
CA PRO A 147 -4.93 9.62 -11.74
C PRO A 147 -6.09 8.65 -11.56
N LEU A 148 -6.62 8.61 -10.34
CA LEU A 148 -7.86 7.92 -9.97
C LEU A 148 -8.78 8.96 -9.33
N ASP A 149 -9.21 9.94 -10.13
CA ASP A 149 -9.97 11.08 -9.64
C ASP A 149 -11.25 10.64 -8.90
N GLU A 150 -11.46 11.18 -7.70
CA GLU A 150 -12.52 10.88 -6.71
C GLU A 150 -12.56 9.44 -6.14
N ASN A 151 -11.72 8.52 -6.61
CA ASN A 151 -11.77 7.11 -6.19
C ASN A 151 -10.50 6.59 -5.50
N HIS A 152 -9.37 7.32 -5.53
CA HIS A 152 -8.11 6.85 -4.95
C HIS A 152 -8.24 6.44 -3.47
N ALA A 153 -8.91 7.25 -2.65
CA ALA A 153 -9.09 6.95 -1.22
C ALA A 153 -10.01 5.76 -0.97
N TRP A 154 -11.08 5.64 -1.76
CA TRP A 154 -11.99 4.51 -1.65
C TRP A 154 -11.34 3.20 -2.11
N MET A 155 -10.58 3.23 -3.20
CA MET A 155 -9.82 2.08 -3.71
C MET A 155 -8.75 1.61 -2.72
N ALA A 156 -8.03 2.55 -2.07
CA ALA A 156 -7.10 2.20 -1.00
C ALA A 156 -7.78 1.51 0.18
N VAL A 157 -8.94 2.01 0.59
CA VAL A 157 -9.77 1.41 1.64
C VAL A 157 -10.28 0.02 1.25
N GLN A 158 -10.78 -0.15 0.02
CA GLN A 158 -11.23 -1.44 -0.49
C GLN A 158 -10.10 -2.47 -0.54
N SER A 159 -8.91 -2.04 -1.00
CA SER A 159 -7.71 -2.86 -0.99
C SER A 159 -7.35 -3.32 0.42
N ALA A 160 -7.41 -2.43 1.41
CA ALA A 160 -7.12 -2.76 2.80
C ALA A 160 -8.13 -3.75 3.41
N LEU A 161 -9.42 -3.60 3.09
CA LEU A 161 -10.46 -4.57 3.49
C LEU A 161 -10.23 -5.95 2.81
N ASP A 162 -9.83 -5.96 1.54
CA ASP A 162 -9.52 -7.20 0.83
C ASP A 162 -8.24 -7.86 1.38
N MET A 163 -7.22 -7.09 1.75
CA MET A 163 -6.03 -7.59 2.46
C MET A 163 -6.41 -8.26 3.77
N ARG A 164 -7.30 -7.65 4.57
CA ARG A 164 -7.80 -8.25 5.81
C ARG A 164 -8.51 -9.58 5.54
N ARG A 165 -9.42 -9.63 4.57
CA ARG A 165 -10.13 -10.87 4.19
C ARG A 165 -9.16 -11.96 3.75
N ARG A 166 -8.24 -11.64 2.83
CA ARG A 166 -7.25 -12.57 2.31
C ARG A 166 -6.27 -13.06 3.39
N LEU A 167 -5.93 -12.21 4.36
CA LEU A 167 -5.10 -12.60 5.49
C LEU A 167 -5.82 -13.63 6.39
N THR A 168 -7.13 -13.50 6.57
CA THR A 168 -7.93 -14.52 7.28
C THR A 168 -7.80 -15.88 6.59
N GLU A 169 -8.02 -15.92 5.27
CA GLU A 169 -7.88 -17.16 4.46
C GLU A 169 -6.44 -17.70 4.48
N PHE A 170 -5.44 -16.82 4.43
CA PHE A 170 -4.03 -17.18 4.55
C PHE A 170 -3.73 -17.83 5.90
N ASN A 171 -4.28 -17.27 6.99
CA ASN A 171 -4.12 -17.77 8.35
C ASN A 171 -4.86 -19.08 8.60
N GLU A 172 -6.00 -19.33 7.96
CA GLU A 172 -6.68 -20.63 8.03
C GLU A 172 -5.80 -21.75 7.48
N LYS A 173 -5.16 -21.52 6.32
CA LYS A 173 -4.21 -22.48 5.73
C LYS A 173 -3.01 -22.73 6.65
N ARG A 174 -2.46 -21.68 7.29
CA ARG A 174 -1.37 -21.81 8.25
C ARG A 174 -1.76 -22.63 9.48
N GLN A 175 -2.92 -22.34 10.05
CA GLN A 175 -3.42 -23.08 11.21
C GLN A 175 -3.64 -24.56 10.90
N ALA A 176 -4.12 -24.89 9.70
CA ALA A 176 -4.30 -26.28 9.26
C ALA A 176 -2.99 -27.09 9.28
N ILE A 177 -1.84 -26.42 9.17
CA ILE A 177 -0.50 -27.02 9.26
C ILE A 177 0.24 -26.62 10.54
N ALA A 178 -0.49 -26.24 11.59
CA ALA A 178 0.03 -25.86 12.91
C ALA A 178 1.05 -24.70 12.92
N GLN A 179 0.99 -23.82 11.92
CA GLN A 179 1.79 -22.61 11.87
C GLN A 179 1.10 -21.43 12.58
N PRO A 180 1.87 -20.52 13.20
CA PRO A 180 1.30 -19.34 13.86
C PRO A 180 0.62 -18.42 12.84
N GLN A 181 -0.45 -17.75 13.32
CA GLN A 181 -1.15 -16.73 12.57
C GLN A 181 -0.28 -15.48 12.40
N ILE A 182 -0.47 -14.83 11.26
CA ILE A 182 0.09 -13.53 10.93
C ILE A 182 -0.95 -12.47 11.24
N ARG A 183 -0.52 -11.36 11.82
CA ARG A 183 -1.31 -10.14 11.94
C ARG A 183 -0.60 -9.04 11.18
N ILE A 184 -1.35 -8.06 10.68
CA ILE A 184 -0.79 -6.93 9.95
C ILE A 184 -1.25 -5.62 10.57
N GLY A 185 -0.46 -4.57 10.38
CA GLY A 185 -0.90 -3.19 10.56
C GLY A 185 -0.98 -2.52 9.20
N ILE A 186 -2.04 -1.76 8.96
CA ILE A 186 -2.23 -0.98 7.75
C ILE A 186 -2.46 0.48 8.13
N GLY A 187 -1.70 1.38 7.52
CA GLY A 187 -1.85 2.82 7.64
C GLY A 187 -2.18 3.46 6.30
N ILE A 188 -3.25 4.26 6.26
CA ILE A 188 -3.70 4.93 5.03
C ILE A 188 -3.85 6.43 5.24
N SER A 189 -3.25 7.21 4.35
CA SER A 189 -3.37 8.65 4.29
C SER A 189 -3.51 9.13 2.86
N SER A 190 -4.25 10.22 2.69
CA SER A 190 -4.45 10.89 1.41
C SER A 190 -3.81 12.27 1.47
N GLY A 191 -3.25 12.70 0.35
CA GLY A 191 -2.74 14.06 0.20
C GLY A 191 -1.89 14.23 -1.06
N GLU A 192 -1.45 15.46 -1.28
CA GLU A 192 -0.55 15.79 -2.37
C GLU A 192 0.85 15.19 -2.18
N VAL A 193 1.34 14.55 -3.24
CA VAL A 193 2.71 14.04 -3.34
C VAL A 193 3.33 14.46 -4.67
N VAL A 194 4.66 14.44 -4.72
CA VAL A 194 5.40 14.46 -5.98
C VAL A 194 5.64 13.02 -6.41
N SER A 195 5.19 12.66 -7.60
CA SER A 195 5.37 11.34 -8.19
C SER A 195 6.29 11.42 -9.41
N GLY A 196 7.28 10.53 -9.48
CA GLY A 196 8.22 10.48 -10.62
C GLY A 196 9.43 9.60 -10.34
N ASN A 197 10.33 9.52 -11.32
CA ASN A 197 11.61 8.83 -11.19
C ASN A 197 12.56 9.62 -10.26
N ILE A 198 12.88 9.05 -9.10
CA ILE A 198 13.74 9.67 -8.09
C ILE A 198 14.93 8.76 -7.82
N GLY A 199 16.14 9.33 -7.75
CA GLY A 199 17.36 8.59 -7.48
C GLY A 199 18.61 9.25 -8.04
N SER A 200 19.61 8.43 -8.37
CA SER A 200 20.85 8.85 -9.00
C SER A 200 20.90 8.41 -10.46
N GLN A 201 21.83 8.96 -11.25
CA GLN A 201 22.04 8.54 -12.65
C GLN A 201 22.22 7.02 -12.83
N LYS A 202 22.65 6.30 -11.79
CA LYS A 202 22.89 4.85 -11.83
C LYS A 202 21.71 4.01 -11.32
N ARG A 203 20.78 4.61 -10.60
CA ARG A 203 19.59 3.96 -10.01
C ARG A 203 18.49 4.99 -9.86
N MET A 204 17.45 4.86 -10.66
CA MET A 204 16.23 5.65 -10.59
C MET A 204 15.09 4.71 -10.24
N ASP A 205 14.31 5.05 -9.22
CA ASP A 205 13.10 4.33 -8.85
C ASP A 205 11.90 5.26 -9.07
N TYR A 206 10.86 4.77 -9.74
CA TYR A 206 9.58 5.47 -9.75
C TYR A 206 8.98 5.40 -8.35
N THR A 207 8.75 6.54 -7.70
CA THR A 207 8.19 6.56 -6.35
C THR A 207 7.44 7.85 -6.07
N VAL A 208 6.75 7.91 -4.94
CA VAL A 208 6.10 9.14 -4.44
C VAL A 208 6.81 9.68 -3.21
N ILE A 209 6.89 11.02 -3.12
CA ILE A 209 7.40 11.72 -1.95
C ILE A 209 6.42 12.81 -1.54
N GLY A 210 6.09 12.87 -0.25
CA GLY A 210 5.26 13.92 0.31
C GLY A 210 4.77 13.56 1.70
N ASP A 211 4.10 14.51 2.35
CA ASP A 211 3.61 14.36 3.71
C ASP A 211 2.66 13.15 3.88
N GLY A 212 1.90 12.80 2.84
CA GLY A 212 1.04 11.61 2.86
C GLY A 212 1.82 10.31 3.11
N VAL A 213 3.05 10.20 2.61
CA VAL A 213 3.91 9.00 2.79
C VAL A 213 4.33 8.87 4.25
N ASP A 214 4.77 9.98 4.84
CA ASP A 214 5.20 10.03 6.24
C ASP A 214 4.03 9.81 7.21
N ILE A 215 2.83 10.28 6.87
CA ILE A 215 1.64 10.05 7.69
C ILE A 215 1.23 8.57 7.60
N SER A 216 1.08 8.00 6.40
CA SER A 216 0.66 6.61 6.24
C SER A 216 1.58 5.61 6.95
N SER A 217 2.90 5.77 6.82
CA SER A 217 3.88 4.90 7.50
C SER A 217 3.79 4.99 9.03
N ARG A 218 3.45 6.16 9.57
CA ARG A 218 3.26 6.33 11.02
C ARG A 218 1.92 5.78 11.50
N LEU A 219 0.85 5.94 10.72
CA LEU A 219 -0.44 5.35 11.04
C LEU A 219 -0.36 3.83 11.06
N GLU A 220 0.39 3.25 10.12
CA GLU A 220 0.76 1.83 10.16
C GLU A 220 1.40 1.55 11.52
N GLY A 221 2.48 2.24 11.91
CA GLY A 221 3.16 1.98 13.18
C GLY A 221 2.28 2.15 14.43
N ILE A 222 1.32 3.09 14.42
CA ILE A 222 0.39 3.38 15.53
C ILE A 222 -0.66 2.28 15.72
N THR A 223 -0.97 1.53 14.68
CA THR A 223 -2.05 0.52 14.68
C THR A 223 -1.77 -0.59 15.73
N LYS A 224 -0.50 -0.86 16.07
CA LYS A 224 -0.10 -1.73 17.20
C LYS A 224 -0.45 -1.17 18.59
N GLU A 225 -0.41 0.15 18.77
CA GLU A 225 -0.69 0.82 20.05
C GLU A 225 -2.18 0.70 20.38
N TYR A 226 -3.04 0.98 19.40
CA TYR A 226 -4.50 0.85 19.54
C TYR A 226 -5.02 -0.57 19.35
N GLY A 227 -4.17 -1.51 18.91
CA GLY A 227 -4.54 -2.92 18.78
C GLY A 227 -5.53 -3.20 17.65
N CYS A 228 -5.56 -2.35 16.62
CA CYS A 228 -6.35 -2.53 15.42
C CYS A 228 -5.45 -2.97 14.25
N ASP A 229 -6.06 -3.27 13.11
CA ASP A 229 -5.37 -3.72 11.91
C ASP A 229 -5.31 -2.65 10.81
N ILE A 230 -6.26 -1.70 10.76
CA ILE A 230 -6.32 -0.66 9.73
C ILE A 230 -6.65 0.70 10.35
N ILE A 231 -5.76 1.68 10.17
CA ILE A 231 -5.95 3.07 10.58
C ILE A 231 -5.93 4.01 9.36
N LEU A 232 -6.92 4.89 9.31
CA LEU A 232 -7.06 5.96 8.33
C LEU A 232 -6.75 7.32 8.97
N SER A 233 -6.07 8.19 8.22
CA SER A 233 -6.02 9.62 8.54
C SER A 233 -7.38 10.29 8.31
N GLU A 234 -7.61 11.44 8.94
CA GLU A 234 -8.78 12.28 8.65
C GLU A 234 -8.89 12.67 7.17
N PHE A 235 -7.77 12.81 6.47
CA PHE A 235 -7.74 13.15 5.06
C PHE A 235 -8.40 12.05 4.22
N THR A 236 -7.98 10.80 4.42
CA THR A 236 -8.60 9.64 3.76
C THR A 236 -10.05 9.46 4.18
N TYR A 237 -10.33 9.56 5.48
CA TYR A 237 -11.69 9.46 5.99
C TYR A 237 -12.63 10.48 5.31
N ASN A 238 -12.21 11.73 5.15
CA ASN A 238 -13.04 12.77 4.53
C ASN A 238 -13.41 12.47 3.07
N PHE A 239 -12.54 11.78 2.32
CA PHE A 239 -12.84 11.38 0.94
C PHE A 239 -13.85 10.23 0.82
N CYS A 240 -13.96 9.36 1.83
CA CYS A 240 -14.76 8.13 1.72
C CYS A 240 -15.72 7.85 2.89
N ARG A 241 -15.92 8.80 3.82
CA ARG A 241 -16.74 8.64 5.04
C ARG A 241 -18.14 8.09 4.82
N GLU A 242 -18.77 8.40 3.68
CA GLU A 242 -20.12 7.92 3.39
C GLU A 242 -20.17 6.42 3.05
N LYS A 243 -19.02 5.83 2.68
CA LYS A 243 -18.89 4.43 2.23
C LYS A 243 -18.33 3.50 3.31
N ILE A 244 -17.85 4.02 4.43
CA ILE A 244 -17.15 3.25 5.47
C ILE A 244 -17.83 3.35 6.83
N GLN A 245 -17.59 2.32 7.64
CA GLN A 245 -17.88 2.28 9.06
C GLN A 245 -16.56 2.38 9.80
N VAL A 246 -16.46 3.35 10.72
CA VAL A 246 -15.23 3.64 11.46
C VAL A 246 -15.54 3.95 12.92
N ARG A 247 -14.50 3.94 13.75
CA ARG A 247 -14.48 4.68 15.03
C ARG A 247 -13.32 5.67 15.05
N GLU A 248 -13.54 6.85 15.61
CA GLU A 248 -12.46 7.81 15.86
C GLU A 248 -11.59 7.33 17.02
N LEU A 249 -10.34 6.95 16.72
CA LEU A 249 -9.41 6.42 17.70
C LEU A 249 -8.83 7.54 18.56
N ASP A 250 -8.30 8.61 17.97
CA ASP A 250 -7.60 9.67 18.69
C ASP A 250 -7.30 10.90 17.81
N ARG A 251 -6.72 11.92 18.42
CA ARG A 251 -6.01 13.01 17.77
C ARG A 251 -4.52 12.90 18.08
N VAL A 252 -3.71 12.62 17.07
CA VAL A 252 -2.27 12.39 17.25
C VAL A 252 -1.44 13.51 16.64
N ARG A 253 -0.35 13.88 17.34
CA ARG A 253 0.65 14.81 16.80
C ARG A 253 1.74 14.01 16.08
N VAL A 254 1.76 14.15 14.77
CA VAL A 254 2.77 13.54 13.91
C VAL A 254 4.05 14.37 14.03
N LYS A 255 5.17 13.79 14.48
CA LYS A 255 6.49 14.46 14.59
C LYS A 255 6.82 15.30 13.34
N GLY A 256 7.00 16.61 13.51
CA GLY A 256 7.24 17.56 12.41
C GLY A 256 5.99 18.31 11.92
N LYS A 257 4.79 17.95 12.37
CA LYS A 257 3.53 18.69 12.14
C LYS A 257 3.08 19.38 13.43
N THR A 258 2.65 20.64 13.32
CA THR A 258 2.17 21.44 14.46
C THR A 258 0.71 21.19 14.79
N LYS A 259 -0.11 20.82 13.79
CA LYS A 259 -1.53 20.49 13.96
C LYS A 259 -1.72 19.00 14.23
N PRO A 260 -2.46 18.61 15.28
CA PRO A 260 -2.84 17.22 15.47
C PRO A 260 -3.79 16.77 14.37
N ILE A 261 -3.70 15.50 13.99
CA ILE A 261 -4.60 14.89 13.01
C ILE A 261 -5.53 13.90 13.69
N ARG A 262 -6.79 13.82 13.26
CA ARG A 262 -7.68 12.73 13.70
C ARG A 262 -7.31 11.44 12.98
N ILE A 263 -7.41 10.33 13.71
CA ILE A 263 -7.18 8.99 13.19
C ILE A 263 -8.40 8.12 13.47
N TYR A 264 -8.70 7.25 12.52
CA TYR A 264 -9.89 6.41 12.52
C TYR A 264 -9.51 4.96 12.33
N GLU A 265 -10.09 4.06 13.11
CA GLU A 265 -10.04 2.63 12.78
C GLU A 265 -11.10 2.32 11.75
N LEU A 266 -10.71 1.62 10.68
CA LEU A 266 -11.64 1.11 9.69
C LEU A 266 -12.29 -0.18 10.21
N ILE A 267 -13.61 -0.14 10.47
CA ILE A 267 -14.37 -1.30 10.92
C ILE A 267 -14.76 -2.14 9.72
N ASP A 268 -15.51 -1.58 8.78
CA ASP A 268 -15.97 -2.30 7.58
C ASP A 268 -16.46 -1.33 6.49
N ASP A 269 -16.82 -1.88 5.34
CA ASP A 269 -17.66 -1.25 4.32
C ASP A 269 -19.07 -1.00 4.87
N ARG A 270 -19.65 0.16 4.57
CA ARG A 270 -21.01 0.51 5.02
C ARG A 270 -22.11 -0.34 4.38
N ARG A 271 -21.80 -1.06 3.30
CA ARG A 271 -22.71 -2.04 2.68
C ARG A 271 -22.88 -3.31 3.53
N HIS A 272 -21.95 -3.60 4.44
CA HIS A 272 -22.05 -4.76 5.33
C HIS A 272 -22.78 -4.38 6.62
N SER A 273 -23.74 -5.21 7.03
CA SER A 273 -24.40 -5.04 8.32
C SER A 273 -23.46 -5.47 9.45
N LEU A 274 -23.24 -4.60 10.44
CA LEU A 274 -22.56 -4.99 11.67
C LEU A 274 -23.46 -5.88 12.52
N ASP A 275 -22.84 -6.81 13.25
CA ASP A 275 -23.55 -7.57 14.26
C ASP A 275 -23.98 -6.64 15.42
N PRO A 276 -25.08 -6.96 16.14
CA PRO A 276 -25.59 -6.09 17.21
C PRO A 276 -24.55 -5.80 18.31
N ILE A 277 -23.68 -6.75 18.63
CA ILE A 277 -22.65 -6.56 19.68
C ILE A 277 -21.63 -5.53 19.22
N THR A 278 -21.21 -5.58 17.95
CA THR A 278 -20.31 -4.57 17.39
C THR A 278 -20.98 -3.20 17.29
N GLN A 279 -22.27 -3.14 16.93
CA GLN A 279 -23.00 -1.87 16.89
C GLN A 279 -23.09 -1.23 18.29
N ASP A 280 -23.58 -1.96 19.29
CA ASP A 280 -23.69 -1.50 20.68
C ASP A 280 -22.32 -1.07 21.24
N PHE A 281 -21.27 -1.81 20.90
CA PHE A 281 -19.90 -1.48 21.26
C PHE A 281 -19.46 -0.13 20.69
N LEU A 282 -19.73 0.15 19.41
CA LEU A 282 -19.34 1.39 18.76
C LEU A 282 -20.12 2.58 19.33
N GLU A 283 -21.41 2.41 19.65
CA GLU A 283 -22.23 3.44 20.28
C GLU A 283 -21.71 3.80 21.67
N LEU A 284 -21.41 2.80 22.51
CA LEU A 284 -20.82 3.01 23.84
C LEU A 284 -19.41 3.61 23.76
N TYR A 285 -18.60 3.17 22.80
CA TYR A 285 -17.27 3.72 22.58
C TYR A 285 -17.35 5.21 22.21
N GLN A 286 -18.25 5.58 21.30
CA GLN A 286 -18.45 6.96 20.89
C GLN A 286 -18.93 7.83 22.08
N ALA A 287 -19.90 7.36 22.86
CA ALA A 287 -20.35 8.06 24.06
C ALA A 287 -19.22 8.27 25.08
N GLY A 288 -18.35 7.27 25.26
CA GLY A 288 -17.15 7.37 26.08
C GLY A 288 -16.16 8.41 25.56
N ARG A 289 -15.93 8.46 24.24
CA ARG A 289 -15.06 9.46 23.58
C ARG A 289 -15.61 10.88 23.73
N ASP A 290 -16.91 11.07 23.53
CA ASP A 290 -17.56 12.38 23.65
C ASP A 290 -17.49 12.90 25.09
N ALA A 291 -17.75 12.03 26.07
CA ALA A 291 -17.57 12.34 27.49
C ALA A 291 -16.11 12.68 27.82
N TYR A 292 -15.14 11.93 27.27
CA TYR A 292 -13.72 12.16 27.48
C TYR A 292 -13.27 13.53 26.95
N ILE A 293 -13.64 13.87 25.72
CA ILE A 293 -13.33 15.17 25.09
C ILE A 293 -14.00 16.31 25.86
N SER A 294 -15.21 16.09 26.37
CA SER A 294 -15.95 17.06 27.19
C SER A 294 -15.48 17.13 28.64
N ARG A 295 -14.38 16.44 29.00
CA ARG A 295 -13.80 16.38 30.36
C ARG A 295 -14.71 15.75 31.43
N HIS A 296 -15.76 15.05 31.01
CA HIS A 296 -16.61 14.25 31.90
C HIS A 296 -15.97 12.88 32.15
N PHE A 297 -14.76 12.86 32.72
CA PHE A 297 -13.91 11.65 32.79
C PHE A 297 -14.56 10.48 33.52
N ARG A 298 -15.32 10.73 34.60
CA ARG A 298 -16.04 9.67 35.31
C ARG A 298 -17.11 9.00 34.42
N GLN A 299 -17.84 9.81 33.64
CA GLN A 299 -18.83 9.30 32.68
C GLN A 299 -18.14 8.56 31.53
N ALA A 300 -17.01 9.07 31.04
CA ALA A 300 -16.21 8.40 30.02
C ALA A 300 -15.78 7.00 30.47
N ILE A 301 -15.25 6.87 31.69
CA ILE A 301 -14.86 5.58 32.29
C ILE A 301 -16.07 4.62 32.33
N GLN A 302 -17.24 5.07 32.77
CA GLN A 302 -18.44 4.22 32.83
C GLN A 302 -18.85 3.68 31.44
N HIS A 303 -18.83 4.52 30.41
CA HIS A 303 -19.11 4.09 29.04
C HIS A 303 -18.04 3.10 28.53
N PHE A 304 -16.77 3.38 28.75
CA PHE A 304 -15.67 2.51 28.33
C PHE A 304 -15.65 1.17 29.07
N GLU A 305 -15.93 1.12 30.37
CA GLU A 305 -16.07 -0.13 31.12
C GLU A 305 -17.25 -0.97 30.63
N THR A 306 -18.35 -0.31 30.23
CA THR A 306 -19.50 -1.00 29.65
C THR A 306 -19.15 -1.57 28.28
N ALA A 307 -18.49 -0.78 27.41
CA ALA A 307 -18.00 -1.25 26.11
C ALA A 307 -16.97 -2.39 26.26
N HIS A 308 -16.12 -2.35 27.30
CA HIS A 308 -15.14 -3.39 27.60
C HIS A 308 -15.78 -4.76 27.86
N ARG A 309 -17.00 -4.79 28.40
CA ARG A 309 -17.74 -6.04 28.62
C ARG A 309 -18.15 -6.69 27.29
N LEU A 310 -18.37 -5.90 26.24
CA LEU A 310 -18.69 -6.37 24.90
C LEU A 310 -17.43 -6.82 24.13
N LYS A 311 -16.33 -6.06 24.23
CA LYS A 311 -15.02 -6.42 23.62
C LYS A 311 -13.88 -6.31 24.63
N LYS A 312 -13.58 -7.43 25.31
CA LYS A 312 -12.63 -7.51 26.44
C LYS A 312 -11.16 -7.24 26.11
N HIS A 313 -10.77 -7.31 24.84
CA HIS A 313 -9.37 -7.17 24.42
C HIS A 313 -9.12 -5.90 23.61
N ASP A 314 -10.07 -4.96 23.63
CA ASP A 314 -9.93 -3.69 22.94
C ASP A 314 -8.89 -2.79 23.65
N ARG A 315 -7.76 -2.55 22.98
CA ARG A 315 -6.67 -1.73 23.53
C ARG A 315 -7.02 -0.25 23.59
N ALA A 316 -7.81 0.27 22.65
CA ALA A 316 -8.20 1.67 22.65
C ALA A 316 -9.03 2.02 23.90
N ILE A 317 -9.93 1.14 24.34
CA ILE A 317 -10.65 1.28 25.60
C ILE A 317 -9.70 1.36 26.80
N ALA A 318 -8.74 0.43 26.90
CA ALA A 318 -7.78 0.42 28.00
C ALA A 318 -7.00 1.74 28.07
N ILE A 319 -6.51 2.23 26.92
CA ILE A 319 -5.83 3.52 26.79
C ILE A 319 -6.71 4.65 27.34
N TYR A 320 -7.99 4.70 26.97
CA TYR A 320 -8.86 5.79 27.41
C TYR A 320 -9.26 5.71 28.88
N ILE A 321 -9.45 4.50 29.43
CA ILE A 321 -9.69 4.32 30.87
C ILE A 321 -8.47 4.82 31.65
N ASP A 322 -7.25 4.42 31.26
CA ASP A 322 -6.03 4.84 31.93
C ASP A 322 -5.84 6.37 31.88
N ARG A 323 -6.05 6.98 30.70
CA ARG A 323 -5.96 8.43 30.52
C ARG A 323 -7.05 9.18 31.30
N ALA A 324 -8.29 8.68 31.31
CA ALA A 324 -9.38 9.30 32.05
C ALA A 324 -9.13 9.24 33.57
N ASN A 325 -8.62 8.11 34.08
CA ASN A 325 -8.19 7.99 35.47
C ASN A 325 -7.04 8.96 35.80
N HIS A 326 -6.06 9.10 34.90
CA HIS A 326 -4.99 10.07 35.07
C HIS A 326 -5.55 11.51 35.16
N TYR A 327 -6.48 11.89 34.28
CA TYR A 327 -7.06 13.23 34.26
C TYR A 327 -8.06 13.51 35.39
N LEU A 328 -8.62 12.49 36.04
CA LEU A 328 -9.34 12.66 37.30
C LEU A 328 -8.42 13.11 38.44
N LEU A 329 -7.16 12.66 38.42
CA LEU A 329 -6.15 13.02 39.42
C LEU A 329 -5.39 14.29 39.03
N ASN A 330 -5.15 14.49 37.74
CA ASN A 330 -4.36 15.58 37.18
C ASN A 330 -5.15 16.26 36.05
N PRO A 331 -6.11 17.15 36.36
CA PRO A 331 -6.96 17.76 35.33
C PRO A 331 -6.14 18.41 34.21
N PRO A 332 -6.54 18.24 32.93
CA PRO A 332 -5.81 18.83 31.83
C PRO A 332 -5.91 20.36 31.85
N PRO A 333 -4.98 21.06 31.19
CA PRO A 333 -5.02 22.52 31.05
C PRO A 333 -6.34 23.04 30.49
N HIS A 334 -6.65 24.32 30.74
CA HIS A 334 -7.89 24.93 30.23
C HIS A 334 -7.96 24.92 28.70
N ASP A 335 -6.83 25.05 28.02
CA ASP A 335 -6.68 25.03 26.56
C ASP A 335 -6.46 23.64 25.95
N TRP A 336 -6.70 22.57 26.72
CA TRP A 336 -6.56 21.19 26.23
C TRP A 336 -7.44 20.93 25.00
N ASP A 337 -6.78 20.49 23.92
CA ASP A 337 -7.31 20.28 22.57
C ASP A 337 -7.83 18.84 22.33
N GLY A 338 -7.90 18.04 23.41
CA GLY A 338 -8.27 16.63 23.37
C GLY A 338 -7.12 15.69 23.03
N VAL A 339 -5.91 16.21 22.76
CA VAL A 339 -4.72 15.40 22.45
C VAL A 339 -4.06 14.96 23.75
N TYR A 340 -3.78 13.67 23.86
CA TYR A 340 -2.95 13.15 24.94
C TYR A 340 -1.48 13.21 24.53
N THR A 341 -0.70 14.05 25.21
CA THR A 341 0.77 14.06 25.08
C THR A 341 1.35 13.34 26.29
N MET A 342 1.92 12.15 26.11
CA MET A 342 2.68 11.50 27.18
C MET A 342 3.89 12.37 27.52
N THR A 343 3.94 12.89 28.73
CA THR A 343 5.06 13.70 29.26
C THR A 343 6.16 12.85 29.90
N THR A 344 6.08 11.53 29.82
CA THR A 344 7.07 10.62 30.42
C THR A 344 7.94 9.97 29.35
N LYS A 345 9.25 10.05 29.60
CA LYS A 345 10.38 9.64 28.74
C LYS A 345 10.36 8.19 28.28
#